data_AF-A0A2V2UA16-F1
#
_entry.id   AF-A0A2V2UA16-F1
#
_cell.length_a   1.000
_cell.length_b   1.000
_cell.length_c   1.000
_cell.angle_alpha   90.00
_cell.angle_beta   90.00
_cell.angle_gamma   90.00
#
_symmetry.space_group_name_H-M   'P 1'
#
loop_
_entity.id
_entity.type
_entity.pdbx_description
1 polymer ?
#
loop_
_entity_poly.entity_id
_entity_poly.type
_entity_poly.pdbx_seq_one_letter_code
_entity_poly.pdbx_strand_id
1 'polypeptide(L)'
;MPWDKIIDRKVKSSDNEDMGKVESIATGYVEVKEGAVHKKRYFIPKYYIQGFDGENLWVSLTKREIKDRYERDSPPTESEFQTQEYIEQKRKVDSTYPQFLNGIPFMAKESGVKLQTEHSGETLNIPWEEIIHKRVKTTDNVDIGDIEQVGNEFIVVREGVARIRHYYVPKSYINNYDGSSVYVAAPSGLVSAKFERETEPTPEDIRMLANDAPPRKAP
;
A
#
# COMPACT_ATOMS: atom_id res chain seq x y z
N MET A 1 0.99 5.98 5.85
CA MET A 1 0.45 7.33 5.56
C MET A 1 -0.44 7.83 6.69
N PRO A 2 -0.22 9.01 7.31
CA PRO A 2 -1.14 9.54 8.33
C PRO A 2 -2.54 9.79 7.76
N TRP A 3 -3.58 9.57 8.58
CA TRP A 3 -4.97 9.75 8.16
C TRP A 3 -5.24 11.19 7.69
N ASP A 4 -4.82 12.22 8.42
CA ASP A 4 -5.09 13.63 8.08
C ASP A 4 -4.60 14.05 6.69
N LYS A 5 -3.64 13.32 6.13
CA LYS A 5 -3.04 13.62 4.82
C LYS A 5 -3.81 13.08 3.62
N ILE A 6 -4.87 12.30 3.85
CA ILE A 6 -5.74 11.78 2.77
C ILE A 6 -7.00 12.62 2.54
N ILE A 7 -7.17 13.75 3.23
CA ILE A 7 -8.25 14.70 2.95
C ILE A 7 -8.13 15.20 1.49
N ASP A 8 -9.27 15.37 0.81
CA ASP A 8 -9.40 15.71 -0.62
C ASP A 8 -8.88 14.64 -1.62
N ARG A 9 -8.36 13.51 -1.14
CA ARG A 9 -7.97 12.38 -2.00
C ARG A 9 -9.20 11.65 -2.53
N LYS A 10 -9.07 11.11 -3.74
CA LYS A 10 -10.12 10.31 -4.38
C LYS A 10 -10.30 8.99 -3.64
N VAL A 11 -11.51 8.45 -3.68
CA VAL A 11 -11.84 7.15 -3.08
C VAL A 11 -12.31 6.21 -4.16
N LYS A 12 -11.78 4.99 -4.16
CA LYS A 12 -12.12 3.89 -5.05
C LYS A 12 -12.68 2.72 -4.24
N SER A 13 -13.76 2.14 -4.73
CA SER A 13 -14.31 0.88 -4.22
C SER A 13 -13.56 -0.33 -4.79
N SER A 14 -13.83 -1.53 -4.26
CA SER A 14 -13.16 -2.77 -4.68
C SER A 14 -13.51 -3.20 -6.11
N ASP A 15 -14.58 -2.66 -6.69
CA ASP A 15 -14.97 -2.80 -8.09
C ASP A 15 -14.46 -1.64 -8.98
N ASN A 16 -13.46 -0.88 -8.50
CA ASN A 16 -12.77 0.22 -9.20
C ASN A 16 -13.66 1.41 -9.59
N GLU A 17 -14.84 1.51 -8.98
CA GLU A 17 -15.74 2.64 -9.19
C GLU A 17 -15.31 3.87 -8.37
N ASP A 18 -15.56 5.07 -8.90
CA ASP A 18 -15.32 6.34 -8.20
C ASP A 18 -16.36 6.55 -7.09
N MET A 19 -15.91 6.85 -5.88
CA MET A 19 -16.77 7.11 -4.72
C MET A 19 -16.78 8.59 -4.31
N GLY A 20 -16.08 9.46 -5.05
CA GLY A 20 -15.85 10.84 -4.72
C GLY A 20 -14.53 11.06 -3.97
N LYS A 21 -14.52 12.01 -3.05
CA LYS A 21 -13.34 12.43 -2.31
C LYS A 21 -13.54 12.38 -0.81
N VAL A 22 -12.44 12.19 -0.07
CA VAL A 22 -12.43 12.29 1.39
C VAL A 22 -12.75 13.72 1.81
N GLU A 23 -13.86 13.91 2.51
CA GLU A 23 -14.27 15.20 3.07
C GLU A 23 -13.69 15.37 4.48
N SER A 24 -13.82 14.35 5.33
CA SER A 24 -13.40 14.41 6.73
C SER A 24 -13.03 13.03 7.28
N ILE A 25 -12.34 13.03 8.42
CA ILE A 25 -11.89 11.80 9.08
C ILE A 25 -12.25 11.87 10.55
N ALA A 26 -13.05 10.90 10.99
CA ALA A 26 -13.42 10.72 12.38
C ALA A 26 -12.61 9.58 13.01
N THR A 27 -12.80 9.32 14.30
CA THR A 27 -12.13 8.22 15.01
C THR A 27 -12.40 6.87 14.34
N GLY A 28 -13.68 6.57 14.05
CA GLY A 28 -14.11 5.26 13.55
C GLY A 28 -14.38 5.17 12.03
N TYR A 29 -14.47 6.29 11.32
CA TYR A 29 -14.87 6.30 9.90
C TYR A 29 -14.17 7.41 9.09
N VAL A 30 -14.26 7.27 7.76
CA VAL A 30 -13.90 8.27 6.75
C VAL A 30 -15.19 8.78 6.11
N GLU A 31 -15.40 10.10 6.09
CA GLU A 31 -16.50 10.72 5.34
C GLU A 31 -16.06 10.95 3.89
N VAL A 32 -16.83 10.42 2.94
CA VAL A 32 -16.58 10.55 1.51
C VAL A 32 -17.77 11.25 0.86
N LYS A 33 -17.48 12.13 -0.09
CA LYS A 33 -18.47 12.97 -0.75
C LYS A 33 -18.41 12.81 -2.26
N GLU A 34 -19.53 12.37 -2.84
CA GLU A 34 -19.72 12.17 -4.28
C GLU A 34 -20.63 13.27 -4.85
N GLY A 35 -20.19 13.89 -5.95
CA GLY A 35 -20.97 14.88 -6.70
C GLY A 35 -20.86 16.33 -6.22
N ALA A 36 -21.02 17.27 -7.15
CA ALA A 36 -20.91 18.71 -6.88
C ALA A 36 -22.24 19.38 -6.51
N VAL A 37 -23.36 18.90 -7.08
CA VAL A 37 -24.70 19.52 -7.00
C VAL A 37 -25.62 18.76 -6.03
N HIS A 38 -25.76 17.44 -6.21
CA HIS A 38 -26.44 16.56 -5.26
C HIS A 38 -25.40 15.72 -4.54
N LYS A 39 -24.87 16.29 -3.44
CA LYS A 39 -23.77 15.70 -2.66
C LYS A 39 -24.27 14.49 -1.89
N LYS A 40 -23.92 13.29 -2.36
CA LYS A 40 -24.08 12.05 -1.58
C LYS A 40 -22.93 11.95 -0.59
N ARG A 41 -23.22 11.50 0.62
CA ARG A 41 -22.23 11.32 1.68
C ARG A 41 -22.18 9.87 2.12
N TYR A 42 -20.97 9.37 2.28
CA TYR A 42 -20.69 8.02 2.74
C TYR A 42 -19.84 8.07 3.99
N PHE A 43 -20.25 7.33 5.02
CA PHE A 43 -19.51 7.23 6.28
C PHE A 43 -18.91 5.83 6.39
N ILE A 44 -17.73 5.65 5.80
CA ILE A 44 -17.12 4.33 5.62
C ILE A 44 -16.26 3.99 6.85
N PRO A 45 -16.52 2.89 7.57
CA PRO A 45 -15.71 2.52 8.73
C PRO A 45 -14.25 2.29 8.33
N LYS A 46 -13.32 2.78 9.15
CA LYS A 46 -11.89 2.76 8.82
C LYS A 46 -11.38 1.36 8.50
N TYR A 47 -11.84 0.32 9.19
CA TYR A 47 -11.36 -1.05 8.96
C TYR A 47 -11.79 -1.68 7.62
N TYR A 48 -12.60 -0.99 6.82
CA TYR A 48 -12.85 -1.33 5.41
C TYR A 48 -11.96 -0.56 4.43
N ILE A 49 -11.10 0.34 4.92
CA ILE A 49 -10.06 0.97 4.12
C ILE A 49 -8.91 -0.03 3.95
N GLN A 50 -8.66 -0.39 2.71
CA GLN A 50 -7.59 -1.31 2.35
C GLN A 50 -6.25 -0.61 2.37
N GLY A 51 -6.18 0.60 1.82
CA GLY A 51 -4.95 1.39 1.82
C GLY A 51 -4.99 2.57 0.85
N PHE A 52 -3.85 3.24 0.69
CA PHE A 52 -3.72 4.42 -0.17
C PHE A 52 -2.63 4.21 -1.22
N ASP A 53 -2.94 4.41 -2.50
CA ASP A 53 -2.01 4.09 -3.60
C ASP A 53 -1.09 5.24 -4.05
N GLY A 54 -1.11 6.37 -3.33
CA GLY A 54 -0.46 7.61 -3.73
C GLY A 54 -1.42 8.61 -4.41
N GLU A 55 -2.52 8.13 -4.98
CA GLU A 55 -3.55 8.92 -5.65
C GLU A 55 -4.95 8.71 -5.04
N ASN A 56 -5.33 7.45 -4.83
CA ASN A 56 -6.65 7.00 -4.42
C ASN A 56 -6.59 6.22 -3.10
N LEU A 57 -7.60 6.43 -2.28
CA LEU A 57 -7.91 5.61 -1.12
C LEU A 57 -8.80 4.43 -1.56
N TRP A 58 -8.38 3.21 -1.25
CA TRP A 58 -9.08 1.99 -1.63
C TRP A 58 -9.93 1.44 -0.49
N VAL A 59 -11.16 1.08 -0.82
CA VAL A 59 -12.14 0.47 0.10
C VAL A 59 -12.37 -0.98 -0.31
N SER A 60 -12.45 -1.89 0.67
CA SER A 60 -12.64 -3.33 0.42
C SER A 60 -14.05 -3.71 -0.05
N LEU A 61 -14.97 -2.74 -0.08
CA LEU A 61 -16.37 -2.92 -0.42
C LEU A 61 -16.65 -2.40 -1.82
N THR A 62 -17.59 -3.02 -2.51
CA THR A 62 -18.07 -2.55 -3.82
C THR A 62 -18.84 -1.24 -3.67
N LYS A 63 -18.96 -0.45 -4.75
CA LYS A 63 -19.74 0.80 -4.71
C LYS A 63 -21.18 0.57 -4.28
N ARG A 64 -21.78 -0.55 -4.68
CA ARG A 64 -23.14 -0.92 -4.28
C ARG A 64 -23.23 -1.16 -2.78
N GLU A 65 -22.33 -1.95 -2.20
CA GLU A 65 -22.31 -2.20 -0.75
C GLU A 65 -22.10 -0.91 0.05
N ILE A 66 -21.26 0.01 -0.45
CA ILE A 66 -21.03 1.30 0.20
C ILE A 66 -22.31 2.14 0.19
N LYS A 67 -23.00 2.20 -0.96
CA LYS A 67 -24.27 2.93 -1.08
C LYS A 67 -25.35 2.35 -0.18
N ASP A 68 -25.52 1.04 -0.19
CA ASP A 68 -26.60 0.37 0.54
C ASP A 68 -26.43 0.47 2.06
N ARG A 69 -25.17 0.49 2.56
CA ARG A 69 -24.87 0.40 4.00
C ARG A 69 -24.45 1.72 4.63
N TYR A 70 -23.83 2.61 3.85
CA TYR A 70 -23.10 3.77 4.40
C TYR A 70 -23.50 5.11 3.78
N GLU A 71 -24.41 5.14 2.80
CA GLU A 71 -25.01 6.40 2.31
C GLU A 71 -26.00 6.95 3.35
N ARG A 72 -25.77 8.17 3.83
CA ARG A 72 -26.66 8.86 4.77
C ARG A 72 -26.38 10.35 4.82
N ASP A 73 -27.33 11.13 5.32
CA ASP A 73 -27.18 12.60 5.41
C ASP A 73 -26.41 13.05 6.66
N SER A 74 -26.31 12.20 7.69
CA SER A 74 -25.78 12.54 9.02
C SER A 74 -24.74 11.54 9.49
N PRO A 75 -23.75 11.98 10.31
CA PRO A 75 -22.78 11.07 10.89
C PRO A 75 -23.41 9.96 11.74
N PRO A 76 -22.93 8.72 11.61
CA PRO A 76 -23.26 7.60 12.48
C PRO A 76 -22.63 7.77 13.87
N THR A 77 -23.28 7.17 14.87
CA THR A 77 -22.69 6.91 16.17
C THR A 77 -21.71 5.73 16.09
N GLU A 78 -20.74 5.68 17.01
CA GLU A 78 -19.72 4.63 16.99
C GLU A 78 -20.30 3.23 17.21
N SER A 79 -21.40 3.13 17.98
CA SER A 79 -22.11 1.88 18.25
C SER A 79 -22.84 1.33 17.03
N GLU A 80 -23.27 2.18 16.08
CA GLU A 80 -23.95 1.73 14.86
C GLU A 80 -23.05 0.88 13.95
N PHE A 81 -21.73 0.97 14.12
CA PHE A 81 -20.76 0.20 13.34
C PHE A 81 -20.27 -1.07 14.00
N GLN A 82 -20.59 -1.33 15.27
CA GLN A 82 -20.09 -2.48 16.02
C GLN A 82 -20.86 -3.77 15.70
N THR A 83 -21.03 -4.07 14.41
CA THR A 83 -21.56 -5.35 13.97
C THR A 83 -20.51 -6.45 14.19
N GLN A 84 -20.97 -7.70 14.28
CA GLN A 84 -20.07 -8.85 14.40
C GLN A 84 -19.05 -8.90 13.24
N GLU A 85 -19.52 -8.66 12.01
CA GLU A 85 -18.68 -8.58 10.79
C GLU A 85 -17.58 -7.52 10.92
N TYR A 86 -17.93 -6.33 11.43
CA TYR A 86 -16.97 -5.25 11.63
C TYR A 86 -15.93 -5.61 12.70
N ILE A 87 -16.33 -6.25 13.79
CA ILE A 87 -15.41 -6.67 14.86
C ILE A 87 -14.42 -7.71 14.33
N GLU A 88 -14.87 -8.65 13.51
CA GLU A 88 -14.01 -9.65 12.87
C GLU A 88 -13.04 -9.01 11.89
N GLN A 89 -13.52 -8.11 11.04
CA GLN A 89 -12.68 -7.35 10.11
C GLN A 89 -11.64 -6.51 10.86
N LYS A 90 -12.03 -5.84 11.95
CA LYS A 90 -11.12 -5.09 12.82
C LYS A 90 -10.02 -5.98 13.38
N ARG A 91 -10.37 -7.13 13.97
CA ARG A 91 -9.38 -8.09 14.50
C ARG A 91 -8.40 -8.56 13.43
N LYS A 92 -8.89 -8.83 12.22
CA LYS A 92 -8.06 -9.24 11.09
C LYS A 92 -7.08 -8.14 10.70
N VAL A 93 -7.55 -6.90 10.56
CA VAL A 93 -6.72 -5.75 10.19
C VAL A 93 -5.70 -5.44 11.28
N ASP A 94 -6.10 -5.41 12.57
CA ASP A 94 -5.18 -5.16 13.69
C ASP A 94 -4.06 -6.23 13.76
N SER A 95 -4.39 -7.49 13.44
CA SER A 95 -3.41 -8.58 13.37
C SER A 95 -2.45 -8.45 12.18
N THR A 96 -2.93 -7.91 11.05
CA THR A 96 -2.17 -7.80 9.80
C THR A 96 -1.36 -6.50 9.74
N TYR A 97 -1.88 -5.42 10.30
CA TYR A 97 -1.34 -4.06 10.26
C TYR A 97 -1.44 -3.41 11.65
N PRO A 98 -0.54 -3.75 12.60
CA PRO A 98 -0.58 -3.20 13.97
C PRO A 98 -0.53 -1.65 14.04
N GLN A 99 0.02 -1.01 13.02
CA GLN A 99 0.11 0.45 12.87
C GLN A 99 -1.12 1.11 12.26
N PHE A 100 -2.16 0.35 11.88
CA PHE A 100 -3.35 0.84 11.17
C PHE A 100 -4.07 2.00 11.89
N LEU A 101 -4.09 1.94 13.23
CA LEU A 101 -4.68 2.97 14.07
C LEU A 101 -4.04 4.35 13.84
N ASN A 102 -2.73 4.37 13.60
CA ASN A 102 -1.93 5.58 13.46
C ASN A 102 -1.75 6.01 12.00
N GLY A 103 -2.09 5.14 11.04
CA GLY A 103 -1.95 5.46 9.63
C GLY A 103 -2.43 4.36 8.70
N ILE A 104 -2.73 4.76 7.48
CA ILE A 104 -3.21 3.92 6.41
C ILE A 104 -2.00 3.23 5.76
N PRO A 105 -2.05 1.91 5.53
CA PRO A 105 -1.05 1.22 4.74
C PRO A 105 -1.03 1.80 3.32
N PHE A 106 0.16 2.02 2.78
CA PHE A 106 0.29 2.38 1.38
C PHE A 106 0.04 1.13 0.54
N MET A 107 -0.79 1.24 -0.50
CA MET A 107 -1.12 0.13 -1.41
C MET A 107 -0.44 0.31 -2.76
N ALA A 108 0.04 -0.77 -3.35
CA ALA A 108 0.30 -0.76 -4.78
C ALA A 108 -1.04 -0.67 -5.51
N LYS A 109 -1.10 0.11 -6.61
CA LYS A 109 -2.33 0.25 -7.39
C LYS A 109 -2.61 -1.08 -8.11
N GLU A 110 -3.58 -1.80 -7.57
CA GLU A 110 -4.24 -3.04 -8.02
C GLU A 110 -3.45 -4.36 -8.15
N SER A 111 -4.16 -5.38 -7.67
CA SER A 111 -4.03 -6.83 -7.86
C SER A 111 -3.29 -7.28 -9.12
N GLY A 112 -2.29 -8.12 -8.91
CA GLY A 112 -1.72 -8.93 -9.99
C GLY A 112 -0.98 -8.10 -11.02
N VAL A 113 0.03 -7.34 -10.60
CA VAL A 113 1.08 -6.87 -11.51
C VAL A 113 1.73 -8.10 -12.14
N LYS A 114 1.14 -8.58 -13.24
CA LYS A 114 1.87 -9.22 -14.31
C LYS A 114 2.77 -8.11 -14.84
N LEU A 115 4.04 -8.14 -14.42
CA LEU A 115 5.08 -7.37 -15.09
C LEU A 115 5.14 -7.89 -16.52
N GLN A 116 4.35 -7.32 -17.43
CA GLN A 116 4.55 -7.53 -18.85
C GLN A 116 5.76 -6.70 -19.25
N THR A 117 6.87 -7.38 -19.46
CA THR A 117 8.05 -6.82 -20.12
C THR A 117 8.01 -7.22 -21.58
N GLU A 118 8.15 -6.25 -22.48
CA GLU A 118 8.23 -6.51 -23.93
C GLU A 118 9.45 -7.34 -24.34
N HIS A 119 10.38 -7.67 -23.45
CA HIS A 119 11.47 -8.60 -23.77
C HIS A 119 11.87 -9.46 -22.57
N SER A 120 11.16 -10.59 -22.34
CA SER A 120 11.73 -11.84 -21.78
C SER A 120 10.69 -12.91 -21.35
N GLY A 121 9.38 -12.67 -21.44
CA GLY A 121 8.36 -13.73 -21.34
C GLY A 121 8.19 -14.45 -19.98
N GLU A 122 9.02 -14.20 -18.97
CA GLU A 122 8.90 -14.78 -17.64
C GLU A 122 8.28 -13.78 -16.65
N THR A 123 7.05 -14.06 -16.21
CA THR A 123 6.37 -13.27 -15.19
C THR A 123 6.84 -13.69 -13.79
N LEU A 124 7.56 -12.81 -13.10
CA LEU A 124 7.83 -12.93 -11.66
C LEU A 124 6.51 -12.81 -10.89
N ASN A 125 6.01 -13.93 -10.39
CA ASN A 125 4.79 -13.98 -9.59
C ASN A 125 5.14 -13.79 -8.10
N ILE A 126 5.13 -12.54 -7.65
CA ILE A 126 5.38 -12.19 -6.25
C ILE A 126 4.03 -11.86 -5.62
N PRO A 127 3.60 -12.56 -4.55
CA PRO A 127 2.37 -12.26 -3.84
C PRO A 127 2.59 -11.01 -2.97
N TRP A 128 2.57 -9.83 -3.59
CA TRP A 128 2.94 -8.53 -2.97
C TRP A 128 2.25 -8.25 -1.62
N GLU A 129 1.03 -8.77 -1.43
CA GLU A 129 0.26 -8.62 -0.19
C GLU A 129 0.76 -9.54 0.96
N GLU A 130 1.57 -10.55 0.65
CA GLU A 130 2.03 -11.59 1.57
C GLU A 130 3.55 -11.53 1.82
N ILE A 131 4.26 -10.57 1.21
CA ILE A 131 5.72 -10.46 1.36
C ILE A 131 6.15 -9.51 2.49
N ILE A 132 5.22 -8.83 3.16
CA ILE A 132 5.55 -8.03 4.34
C ILE A 132 6.23 -8.95 5.39
N HIS A 133 7.29 -8.44 6.02
CA HIS A 133 8.20 -9.16 6.92
C HIS A 133 9.07 -10.25 6.28
N LYS A 134 8.97 -10.51 4.97
CA LYS A 134 9.92 -11.37 4.28
C LYS A 134 11.27 -10.70 4.14
N ARG A 135 12.31 -11.50 3.95
CA ARG A 135 13.71 -11.03 3.89
C ARG A 135 14.01 -10.43 2.53
N VAL A 136 14.87 -9.43 2.51
CA VAL A 136 15.41 -8.87 1.27
C VAL A 136 16.89 -9.17 1.20
N LYS A 137 17.31 -9.71 0.06
CA LYS A 137 18.69 -10.08 -0.21
C LYS A 137 19.22 -9.39 -1.44
N THR A 138 20.51 -9.21 -1.48
CA THR A 138 21.27 -8.58 -2.57
C THR A 138 21.81 -9.62 -3.55
N THR A 139 22.41 -9.18 -4.65
CA THR A 139 23.00 -10.09 -5.66
C THR A 139 24.14 -10.94 -5.13
N ASP A 140 24.83 -10.47 -4.08
CA ASP A 140 25.88 -11.15 -3.33
C ASP A 140 25.32 -11.92 -2.11
N ASN A 141 24.01 -12.16 -2.08
CA ASN A 141 23.29 -12.96 -1.08
C ASN A 141 23.37 -12.42 0.35
N VAL A 142 23.72 -11.14 0.51
CA VAL A 142 23.69 -10.45 1.80
C VAL A 142 22.26 -10.00 2.10
N ASP A 143 21.81 -10.32 3.30
CA ASP A 143 20.53 -9.88 3.83
C ASP A 143 20.59 -8.42 4.27
N ILE A 144 19.63 -7.63 3.82
CA ILE A 144 19.56 -6.17 4.05
C ILE A 144 18.33 -5.77 4.84
N GLY A 145 17.67 -6.72 5.52
CA GLY A 145 16.51 -6.47 6.36
C GLY A 145 15.23 -7.13 5.88
N ASP A 146 14.12 -6.72 6.49
CA ASP A 146 12.78 -7.20 6.19
C ASP A 146 11.93 -6.15 5.48
N ILE A 147 10.96 -6.61 4.70
CA ILE A 147 10.03 -5.75 4.00
C ILE A 147 9.07 -5.15 5.03
N GLU A 148 9.17 -3.85 5.24
CA GLU A 148 8.29 -3.11 6.16
C GLU A 148 7.03 -2.63 5.44
N GLN A 149 7.15 -2.22 4.18
CA GLN A 149 6.05 -1.68 3.38
C GLN A 149 6.20 -2.09 1.91
N VAL A 150 5.07 -2.33 1.25
CA VAL A 150 5.02 -2.54 -0.20
C VAL A 150 4.32 -1.36 -0.85
N GLY A 151 5.09 -0.54 -1.55
CA GLY A 151 4.62 0.57 -2.36
C GLY A 151 4.21 0.14 -3.77
N ASN A 152 3.72 1.10 -4.57
CA ASN A 152 3.34 0.84 -5.96
C ASN A 152 4.56 0.52 -6.83
N GLU A 153 5.51 1.45 -6.86
CA GLU A 153 6.71 1.37 -7.69
C GLU A 153 7.93 0.84 -6.90
N PHE A 154 7.83 0.70 -5.58
CA PHE A 154 8.93 0.32 -4.69
C PHE A 154 8.48 -0.53 -3.51
N ILE A 155 9.42 -1.11 -2.78
CA ILE A 155 9.26 -1.67 -1.43
C ILE A 155 10.10 -0.86 -0.45
N VAL A 156 9.69 -0.81 0.82
CA VAL A 156 10.50 -0.27 1.91
C VAL A 156 11.07 -1.43 2.69
N VAL A 157 12.39 -1.45 2.82
CA VAL A 157 13.12 -2.44 3.59
C VAL A 157 13.64 -1.78 4.86
N ARG A 158 13.40 -2.41 6.00
CA ARG A 158 13.87 -1.95 7.29
C ARG A 158 15.05 -2.81 7.75
N GLU A 159 16.17 -2.17 8.02
CA GLU A 159 17.36 -2.83 8.57
C GLU A 159 17.66 -2.33 9.99
N GLY A 160 17.91 -3.29 10.90
CA GLY A 160 18.33 -3.01 12.26
C GLY A 160 17.19 -2.84 13.27
N VAL A 161 17.55 -2.76 14.55
CA VAL A 161 16.61 -2.64 15.68
C VAL A 161 16.83 -1.36 16.47
N ALA A 162 18.10 -1.03 16.79
CA ALA A 162 18.46 0.19 17.53
C ALA A 162 18.82 1.37 16.62
N ARG A 163 19.46 1.10 15.47
CA ARG A 163 19.75 2.08 14.44
C ARG A 163 19.06 1.63 13.15
N ILE A 164 17.83 2.10 12.99
CA ILE A 164 16.95 1.71 11.89
C ILE A 164 17.39 2.43 10.63
N ARG A 165 17.56 1.70 9.54
CA ARG A 165 17.72 2.24 8.18
C ARG A 165 16.54 1.83 7.32
N HIS A 166 16.06 2.76 6.50
CA HIS A 166 15.00 2.51 5.53
C HIS A 166 15.57 2.56 4.13
N TYR A 167 15.37 1.49 3.37
CA TYR A 167 15.75 1.40 1.97
C TYR A 167 14.50 1.41 1.09
N TYR A 168 14.41 2.38 0.19
CA TYR A 168 13.32 2.51 -0.78
C TYR A 168 13.75 1.87 -2.10
N VAL A 169 13.40 0.61 -2.30
CA VAL A 169 13.88 -0.21 -3.42
C VAL A 169 12.83 -0.28 -4.52
N PRO A 170 13.08 0.28 -5.72
CA PRO A 170 12.13 0.17 -6.83
C PRO A 170 11.92 -1.29 -7.24
N LYS A 171 10.68 -1.66 -7.58
CA LYS A 171 10.33 -3.03 -8.01
C LYS A 171 11.07 -3.45 -9.29
N SER A 172 11.53 -2.51 -10.11
CA SER A 172 12.38 -2.79 -11.27
C SER A 172 13.74 -3.40 -10.88
N TYR A 173 14.25 -3.13 -9.67
CA TYR A 173 15.43 -3.79 -9.13
C TYR A 173 15.15 -5.19 -8.58
N ILE A 174 13.90 -5.60 -8.39
CA ILE A 174 13.59 -6.95 -7.92
C ILE A 174 13.76 -7.91 -9.09
N ASN A 175 14.65 -8.89 -8.97
CA ASN A 175 14.94 -9.86 -10.04
C ASN A 175 14.50 -11.28 -9.71
N ASN A 176 14.25 -11.61 -8.44
CA ASN A 176 13.82 -12.93 -8.05
C ASN A 176 13.03 -12.92 -6.74
N TYR A 177 12.24 -13.97 -6.54
CA TYR A 177 11.55 -14.29 -5.31
C TYR A 177 11.46 -15.82 -5.16
N ASP A 178 12.05 -16.35 -4.10
CA ASP A 178 12.12 -17.81 -3.87
C ASP A 178 11.00 -18.35 -2.96
N GLY A 179 9.99 -17.52 -2.65
CA GLY A 179 8.94 -17.84 -1.67
C GLY A 179 9.25 -17.38 -0.24
N SER A 180 10.51 -17.06 0.06
CA SER A 180 10.98 -16.65 1.39
C SER A 180 11.68 -15.30 1.38
N SER A 181 12.49 -15.04 0.36
CA SER A 181 13.31 -13.83 0.20
C SER A 181 13.09 -13.18 -1.16
N VAL A 182 13.03 -11.86 -1.16
CA VAL A 182 13.05 -11.03 -2.37
C VAL A 182 14.50 -10.68 -2.69
N TYR A 183 14.91 -10.86 -3.94
CA TYR A 183 16.27 -10.55 -4.39
C TYR A 183 16.29 -9.23 -5.16
N VAL A 184 17.18 -8.35 -4.72
CA VAL A 184 17.42 -7.03 -5.30
C VAL A 184 18.67 -7.10 -6.16
N ALA A 185 18.57 -6.59 -7.39
CA ALA A 185 19.62 -6.51 -8.38
C ALA A 185 20.63 -5.38 -8.06
N ALA A 186 21.15 -5.39 -6.83
CA ALA A 186 22.23 -4.52 -6.39
C ALA A 186 23.13 -5.30 -5.43
N PRO A 187 24.45 -5.09 -5.46
CA PRO A 187 25.35 -5.64 -4.45
C PRO A 187 25.20 -4.87 -3.13
N SER A 188 25.41 -5.56 -2.01
CA SER A 188 25.30 -5.02 -0.65
C SER A 188 26.01 -3.69 -0.43
N GLY A 189 27.24 -3.55 -0.94
CA GLY A 189 28.03 -2.32 -0.83
C GLY A 189 27.43 -1.08 -1.52
N LEU A 190 26.42 -1.24 -2.37
CA LEU A 190 25.73 -0.14 -3.06
C LEU A 190 24.32 0.13 -2.54
N VAL A 191 23.78 -0.72 -1.65
CA VAL A 191 22.39 -0.61 -1.19
C VAL A 191 22.16 0.71 -0.47
N SER A 192 23.01 1.06 0.49
CA SER A 192 22.90 2.32 1.22
C SER A 192 22.94 3.53 0.29
N ALA A 193 23.96 3.60 -0.57
CA ALA A 193 24.12 4.73 -1.49
C ALA A 193 22.93 4.89 -2.45
N LYS A 194 22.34 3.78 -2.91
CA LYS A 194 21.24 3.81 -3.88
C LYS A 194 19.89 4.08 -3.22
N PHE A 195 19.58 3.37 -2.14
CA PHE A 195 18.20 3.21 -1.66
C PHE A 195 17.96 3.79 -0.26
N GLU A 196 19.01 4.06 0.54
CA GLU A 196 18.83 4.57 1.91
C GLU A 196 18.32 6.00 1.88
N ARG A 197 17.21 6.26 2.56
CA ARG A 197 16.67 7.61 2.73
C ARG A 197 16.18 7.78 4.16
N GLU A 198 16.39 8.96 4.72
CA GLU A 198 15.86 9.31 6.05
C GLU A 198 14.35 9.61 5.99
N THR A 199 13.86 10.03 4.82
CA THR A 199 12.45 10.35 4.56
C THR A 199 11.97 9.68 3.28
N GLU A 200 10.65 9.50 3.17
CA GLU A 200 10.04 8.94 1.96
C GLU A 200 10.37 9.80 0.72
N PRO A 201 10.96 9.20 -0.33
CA PRO A 201 11.33 9.90 -1.56
C PRO A 201 10.09 10.27 -2.38
N THR A 202 10.23 11.27 -3.27
CA THR A 202 9.12 11.65 -4.16
C THR A 202 8.88 10.57 -5.22
N PRO A 203 7.67 10.50 -5.83
CA PRO A 203 7.42 9.61 -6.96
C PRO A 203 8.41 9.80 -8.11
N GLU A 204 8.82 11.03 -8.37
CA GLU A 204 9.82 11.38 -9.37
C GLU A 204 11.19 10.79 -9.03
N ASP A 205 11.63 10.88 -7.77
CA ASP A 205 12.89 10.26 -7.31
C ASP A 205 12.85 8.73 -7.48
N ILE A 206 11.73 8.10 -7.14
CA ILE A 206 11.53 6.66 -7.32
C ILE A 206 11.60 6.27 -8.80
N ARG A 207 10.97 7.04 -9.69
CA ARG A 207 11.01 6.78 -11.14
C ARG A 207 12.41 6.96 -11.71
N MET A 208 13.13 7.98 -11.29
CA MET A 208 14.54 8.16 -11.69
C MET A 208 15.38 6.96 -11.25
N LEU A 209 15.25 6.52 -9.99
CA LEU A 209 15.92 5.33 -9.51
C LEU A 209 15.51 4.09 -10.33
N ALA A 210 14.22 3.92 -10.59
CA ALA A 210 13.69 2.78 -11.32
C ALA A 210 14.25 2.64 -12.75
N ASN A 211 14.52 3.77 -13.41
CA ASN A 211 15.13 3.82 -14.75
C ASN A 211 16.61 3.40 -14.76
N ASP A 212 17.31 3.53 -13.63
CA ASP A 212 18.70 3.09 -13.45
C ASP A 212 18.81 1.58 -13.14
N ALA A 213 17.69 0.85 -13.10
CA ALA A 213 17.70 -0.56 -12.76
C ALA A 213 18.48 -1.38 -13.80
N PRO A 214 19.36 -2.30 -13.36
CA PRO A 214 20.05 -3.17 -14.29
C PRO A 214 19.05 -4.07 -15.03
N PRO A 215 19.32 -4.42 -16.30
CA PRO A 215 18.48 -5.36 -17.02
C PRO A 215 18.41 -6.68 -16.25
N ARG A 216 17.21 -7.24 -16.13
CA ARG A 216 17.02 -8.55 -15.49
C ARG A 216 17.78 -9.59 -16.32
N LYS A 217 18.73 -10.27 -15.68
CA LYS A 217 19.35 -11.44 -16.28
C LYS A 217 18.27 -12.51 -16.44
N ALA A 218 18.05 -12.98 -17.67
CA ALA A 218 17.28 -14.19 -17.91
C ALA A 218 17.99 -15.38 -17.22
N PRO A 219 17.24 -16.37 -16.72
CA PRO A 219 17.82 -17.59 -16.16
C PRO A 219 18.71 -18.33 -17.17
#